data_AF-A0A485BMQ5-F1
#
_entry.id   AF-A0A485BMQ5-F1
#
_cell.length_a   1.000
_cell.length_b   1.000
_cell.length_c   1.000
_cell.angle_alpha   90.00
_cell.angle_beta   90.00
_cell.angle_gamma   90.00
#
_symmetry.space_group_name_H-M   'P 1'
#
loop_
_entity.id
_entity.type
_entity.pdbx_description
1 polymer ?
#
loop_
_entity_poly.entity_id
_entity_poly.type
_entity_poly.pdbx_seq_one_letter_code
_entity_poly.pdbx_strand_id
1 'polypeptide(L)'
;MTNDWLELRQHADSGIETIKAHFEGHAYDPHWHDSYLVGITLSGTQQFSCRRERHRSHPATPSCLNPARSTTATRRWRGASPI
;
A
#
# COMPACT_ATOMS: atom_id res chain seq x y z
N MET A 1 9.53 18.74 7.68
CA MET A 1 10.12 17.43 7.99
C MET A 1 9.05 16.39 7.71
N THR A 2 9.34 15.41 6.87
CA THR A 2 8.39 14.36 6.48
C THR A 2 8.19 13.41 7.67
N ASN A 3 6.94 13.18 8.09
CA ASN A 3 6.59 12.28 9.19
C ASN A 3 6.36 10.85 8.68
N ASP A 4 7.29 10.36 7.87
CA ASP A 4 7.18 9.06 7.23
C ASP A 4 7.58 7.95 8.20
N TRP A 5 6.86 6.83 8.16
CA TRP A 5 7.17 5.67 8.98
C TRP A 5 6.69 4.39 8.34
N LEU A 6 7.36 3.29 8.71
CA LEU A 6 7.11 1.95 8.21
C LEU A 6 7.28 0.96 9.36
N GLU A 7 6.28 0.10 9.54
CA GLU A 7 6.29 -1.01 10.46
C GLU A 7 6.03 -2.28 9.67
N LEU A 8 6.95 -3.24 9.78
CA LEU A 8 6.88 -4.55 9.13
C LEU A 8 6.79 -5.61 10.21
N ARG A 9 5.87 -6.55 10.04
CA ARG A 9 5.82 -7.77 10.87
C ARG A 9 5.61 -8.97 9.98
N GLN A 10 6.27 -10.08 10.31
CA GLN A 10 6.08 -11.36 9.64
C GLN A 10 5.58 -12.37 10.66
N HIS A 11 4.51 -13.07 10.33
CA HIS A 11 4.00 -14.17 11.12
C HIS A 11 4.73 -15.45 10.72
N ALA A 12 5.56 -15.97 11.63
CA ALA A 12 6.52 -17.03 11.35
C ALA A 12 5.89 -18.31 10.75
N ASP A 13 4.71 -18.70 11.23
CA ASP A 13 4.11 -19.99 10.86
C ASP A 13 3.24 -19.93 9.60
N SER A 14 2.73 -18.74 9.25
CA SER A 14 1.82 -18.58 8.10
C SER A 14 2.49 -17.93 6.89
N GLY A 15 3.67 -17.35 7.07
CA GLY A 15 4.34 -16.55 6.03
C GLY A 15 3.61 -15.23 5.70
N ILE A 16 2.60 -14.85 6.49
CA ILE A 16 1.88 -13.58 6.29
C ILE A 16 2.79 -12.44 6.75
N GLU A 17 3.04 -11.50 5.84
CA GLU A 17 3.75 -10.25 6.11
C GLU A 17 2.75 -9.11 6.18
N THR A 18 2.88 -8.27 7.20
CA THR A 18 2.00 -7.14 7.45
C THR A 18 2.78 -5.85 7.40
N ILE A 19 2.25 -4.85 6.67
CA ILE A 19 2.91 -3.57 6.43
C ILE A 19 2.04 -2.42 6.92
N LYS A 20 2.43 -1.76 8.00
CA LYS A 20 1.77 -0.54 8.44
C LYS A 20 2.68 0.63 8.08
N ALA A 21 2.22 1.53 7.22
CA ALA A 21 3.11 2.58 6.70
C ALA A 21 2.41 3.91 6.42
N HIS A 22 3.14 4.99 6.66
CA HIS A 22 2.75 6.37 6.38
C HIS A 22 3.79 7.04 5.48
N PHE A 23 3.31 7.70 4.43
CA PHE A 23 4.15 8.45 3.50
C PHE A 23 3.49 9.75 3.05
N GLU A 24 4.26 10.82 2.94
CA GLU A 24 3.83 12.08 2.33
C GLU A 24 4.54 12.32 0.99
N GLY A 25 3.92 11.96 -0.15
CA GLY A 25 4.43 12.33 -1.47
C GLY A 25 4.39 11.23 -2.53
N HIS A 26 5.41 11.17 -3.40
CA HIS A 26 5.58 10.05 -4.32
C HIS A 26 6.54 9.04 -3.67
N ALA A 27 6.11 7.79 -3.54
CA ALA A 27 6.83 6.83 -2.73
C ALA A 27 7.60 5.79 -3.57
N TYR A 28 7.12 5.42 -4.77
CA TYR A 28 7.71 4.29 -5.51
C TYR A 28 7.54 4.36 -7.03
N ASP A 29 8.58 3.87 -7.72
CA ASP A 29 8.55 3.49 -9.13
C ASP A 29 7.65 2.28 -9.40
N PRO A 30 7.21 2.07 -10.67
CA PRO A 30 6.47 0.88 -11.07
C PRO A 30 7.20 -0.44 -10.72
N HIS A 31 6.54 -1.35 -10.03
CA HIS A 31 7.08 -2.67 -9.67
C HIS A 31 5.94 -3.71 -9.55
N TRP A 32 6.27 -4.99 -9.39
CA TRP A 32 5.30 -6.09 -9.22
C TRP A 32 5.71 -6.99 -8.05
N HIS A 33 4.75 -7.78 -7.56
CA HIS A 33 4.95 -8.74 -6.47
C HIS A 33 4.41 -10.11 -6.87
N ASP A 34 4.96 -11.17 -6.31
CA ASP A 34 4.49 -12.56 -6.45
C ASP A 34 3.41 -12.93 -5.43
N SER A 35 3.16 -12.05 -4.47
CA SER A 35 2.21 -12.22 -3.38
C SER A 35 0.94 -11.39 -3.56
N TYR A 36 -0.16 -11.83 -2.95
CA TYR A 36 -1.37 -11.02 -2.84
C TYR A 36 -1.16 -9.91 -1.80
N LEU A 37 -1.67 -8.72 -2.09
CA LEU A 37 -1.76 -7.63 -1.11
C LEU A 37 -3.23 -7.34 -0.82
N VAL A 38 -3.62 -7.36 0.45
CA VAL A 38 -5.00 -7.08 0.88
C VAL A 38 -4.97 -5.99 1.95
N GLY A 39 -5.53 -4.83 1.63
CA GLY A 39 -5.30 -3.64 2.45
C GLY A 39 -6.52 -2.80 2.70
N ILE A 40 -6.53 -2.09 3.83
CA ILE A 40 -7.54 -1.08 4.15
C ILE A 40 -6.91 0.28 4.40
N THR A 41 -7.36 1.31 3.70
CA THR A 41 -6.83 2.66 3.96
C THR A 41 -7.24 3.11 5.38
N LEU A 42 -6.35 3.23 6.36
CA LEU A 42 -6.70 3.65 7.73
C LEU A 42 -7.04 5.15 7.83
N SER A 43 -6.52 6.01 6.95
CA SER A 43 -6.84 7.45 6.90
C SER A 43 -6.26 8.12 5.62
N GLY A 44 -6.54 9.40 5.35
CA GLY A 44 -6.03 10.08 4.14
C GLY A 44 -6.49 9.45 2.82
N THR A 45 -5.67 9.54 1.76
CA THR A 45 -5.98 8.96 0.44
C THR A 45 -4.79 8.19 -0.10
N GLN A 46 -4.98 6.89 -0.35
CA GLN A 46 -4.03 6.12 -1.14
C GLN A 46 -4.35 6.31 -2.62
N GLN A 47 -3.31 6.50 -3.43
CA GLN A 47 -3.43 6.49 -4.89
C GLN A 47 -2.36 5.58 -5.49
N PHE A 48 -2.75 4.76 -6.45
CA PHE A 48 -1.79 3.96 -7.21
C PHE A 48 -2.28 3.79 -8.64
N SER A 49 -1.34 3.58 -9.55
CA SER A 49 -1.61 3.22 -10.94
C SER A 49 -1.48 1.70 -11.07
N CYS A 50 -2.44 1.05 -11.70
CA CYS A 50 -2.41 -0.37 -12.05
C CYS A 50 -3.04 -0.53 -13.43
N ARG A 51 -2.41 -1.27 -14.35
CA ARG A 51 -2.93 -1.48 -15.73
C ARG A 51 -3.30 -0.17 -16.46
N ARG A 52 -2.49 0.89 -16.29
CA ARG A 52 -2.72 2.24 -16.84
C ARG A 52 -3.94 2.98 -16.28
N GLU A 53 -4.63 2.39 -15.30
CA GLU A 53 -5.71 3.04 -14.56
C GLU A 53 -5.19 3.56 -13.24
N ARG A 54 -5.71 4.70 -12.78
CA ARG A 54 -5.37 5.31 -11.50
C ARG A 54 -6.49 5.05 -10.50
N HIS A 55 -6.18 4.31 -9.46
CA HIS A 55 -7.09 3.99 -8.36
C HIS A 55 -6.86 4.92 -7.18
N ARG A 56 -7.93 5.29 -6.49
CA ARG A 56 -7.90 6.05 -5.23
C ARG A 56 -8.75 5.33 -4.19
N SER A 57 -8.23 5.21 -2.97
CA SER A 57 -8.97 4.68 -1.83
C SER A 57 -8.95 5.66 -0.67
N HIS A 58 -10.10 5.78 0.01
CA HIS A 58 -10.36 6.68 1.12
C HIS A 58 -10.35 5.89 2.44
N PRO A 59 -10.40 6.54 3.61
CA PRO A 59 -10.38 5.83 4.89
C PRO A 59 -11.47 4.74 4.93
N ALA A 60 -11.14 3.60 5.54
CA ALA A 60 -11.93 2.38 5.58
C ALA A 60 -12.22 1.69 4.22
N THR A 61 -11.63 2.16 3.12
CA THR A 61 -11.81 1.52 1.81
C THR A 61 -10.89 0.30 1.69
N PRO A 62 -11.44 -0.92 1.44
CA PRO A 62 -10.64 -2.10 1.18
C PRO A 62 -10.05 -2.08 -0.24
N SER A 63 -8.93 -2.77 -0.41
CA SER A 63 -8.23 -2.94 -1.68
C SER A 63 -7.61 -4.33 -1.75
N CYS A 64 -7.51 -4.88 -2.96
CA CYS A 64 -6.83 -6.15 -3.21
C CYS A 64 -6.03 -6.03 -4.50
N LEU A 65 -4.75 -6.43 -4.44
CA LEU A 65 -3.86 -6.49 -5.59
C LEU A 65 -3.39 -7.94 -5.78
N ASN A 66 -3.64 -8.45 -6.97
CA ASN A 66 -3.23 -9.80 -7.34
C ASN A 66 -1.75 -9.84 -7.72
N PRO A 67 -1.10 -11.02 -7.59
CA PRO A 67 0.25 -11.26 -8.07
C PRO A 67 0.45 -10.85 -9.53
N ALA A 68 1.69 -10.52 -9.88
CA ALA A 68 2.14 -10.10 -11.21
C ALA A 68 1.49 -8.82 -11.79
N ARG A 69 0.64 -8.13 -11.02
CA ARG A 69 0.15 -6.81 -11.41
C ARG A 69 1.20 -5.76 -11.07
N SER A 70 1.79 -5.15 -12.10
CA SER A 70 2.64 -3.99 -11.89
C SER A 70 1.83 -2.80 -11.40
N THR A 71 2.31 -2.16 -10.33
CA THR A 71 1.71 -0.97 -9.76
C THR A 71 2.75 0.11 -9.50
N THR A 72 2.32 1.37 -9.59
CA THR A 72 3.09 2.54 -9.18
C THR A 72 2.29 3.28 -8.13
N ALA A 73 2.77 3.37 -6.90
CA ALA A 73 2.05 4.05 -5.84
C ALA A 73 2.55 5.50 -5.69
N THR A 74 1.65 6.47 -5.91
CA THR A 74 1.90 7.88 -5.57
C THR A 74 1.09 8.16 -4.31
N ARG A 75 1.74 8.28 -3.15
CA ARG A 75 1.07 8.15 -1.87
C ARG A 75 1.06 9.48 -1.09
N ARG A 76 -0.01 10.26 -1.21
CA ARG A 76 -0.30 11.37 -0.28
C ARG A 76 -1.17 10.87 0.87
N TRP A 77 -0.55 10.38 1.95
CA TRP A 77 -1.28 9.92 3.13
C TRP A 77 -1.30 10.92 4.28
N ARG A 78 -2.34 10.80 5.12
CA ARG A 78 -2.28 11.02 6.57
C ARG A 78 -2.77 9.71 7.19
N GLY A 79 -1.93 8.96 7.90
CA GLY A 79 -2.08 7.60 8.54
C GLY A 79 -1.74 6.37 7.68
N ALA A 80 -2.23 5.14 7.97
CA ALA A 80 -1.52 3.89 7.56
C ALA A 80 -2.22 2.80 6.70
N SER A 81 -1.51 2.00 5.86
CA SER A 81 -1.95 0.69 5.26
C SER A 81 -0.90 0.03 4.32
N PRO A 82 -0.83 -1.31 4.06
CA PRO A 82 -1.68 -2.44 4.52
C PRO A 82 -0.98 -3.67 5.17
N ILE A 83 -1.76 -4.39 6.00
CA ILE A 83 -1.51 -5.78 6.45
C ILE A 83 -1.31 -6.72 5.26
#